data_AF-A0A067SJ24-F1
#
_entry.id   AF-A0A067SJ24-F1
#
_cell.length_a   1.000
_cell.length_b   1.000
_cell.length_c   1.000
_cell.angle_alpha   90.00
_cell.angle_beta   90.00
_cell.angle_gamma   90.00
#
_symmetry.space_group_name_H-M   'P 1'
#
loop_
_entity.id
_entity.type
_entity.pdbx_description
1 polymer ?
#
loop_
_entity_poly.entity_id
_entity_poly.type
_entity_poly.pdbx_seq_one_letter_code
_entity_poly.pdbx_strand_id
1 'polypeptide(L)'
;MGDSYGHNAMLVLRSGIHSLYPTQNLTVHDEHRFTVVSSSETTYDIHDEDYEEQAITINKNLLKDPTFDLGLWYQARLPGIP
;
A
#
# COMPACT_ATOMS: atom_id res chain seq x y z
N MET A 1 16.54 0.00 -9.97
CA MET A 1 16.51 -1.21 -9.11
C MET A 1 15.47 -0.96 -8.04
N GLY A 2 14.36 -1.69 -8.06
CA GLY A 2 13.38 -1.64 -6.96
C GLY A 2 13.99 -2.27 -5.72
N ASP A 3 13.90 -1.60 -4.58
CA ASP A 3 14.38 -2.16 -3.32
C ASP A 3 13.39 -3.23 -2.80
N SER A 4 13.92 -4.19 -2.03
CA SER A 4 13.13 -5.32 -1.51
C SER A 4 11.98 -4.87 -0.60
N TYR A 5 12.11 -3.69 0.02
CA TYR A 5 11.10 -3.13 0.91
C TYR A 5 9.84 -2.70 0.16
N GLY A 6 9.95 -2.02 -0.98
CA GLY A 6 8.78 -1.66 -1.79
C GLY A 6 8.01 -2.90 -2.27
N HIS A 7 8.73 -3.92 -2.73
CA HIS A 7 8.11 -5.19 -3.15
C HIS A 7 7.42 -5.91 -1.99
N ASN A 8 8.07 -6.01 -0.83
CA ASN A 8 7.47 -6.65 0.35
C ASN A 8 6.24 -5.88 0.86
N ALA A 9 6.30 -4.54 0.86
CA ALA A 9 5.16 -3.70 1.21
C ALA A 9 3.96 -3.98 0.30
N MET A 10 4.20 -4.10 -1.00
CA MET A 10 3.16 -4.46 -1.97
C MET A 10 2.53 -5.83 -1.67
N LEU A 11 3.34 -6.85 -1.32
CA LEU A 11 2.81 -8.18 -0.96
C LEU A 11 1.97 -8.15 0.32
N VAL A 12 2.40 -7.39 1.34
CA VAL A 12 1.63 -7.20 2.58
C VAL A 12 0.33 -6.46 2.30
N LEU A 13 0.35 -5.43 1.45
CA LEU A 13 -0.88 -4.72 1.08
C LEU A 13 -1.85 -5.66 0.37
N ARG A 14 -1.37 -6.49 -0.56
CA ARG A 14 -2.21 -7.47 -1.26
C ARG A 14 -2.88 -8.47 -0.32
N SER A 15 -2.17 -8.96 0.70
CA SER A 15 -2.75 -9.94 1.62
C SER A 15 -3.88 -9.36 2.49
N GLY A 16 -3.94 -8.04 2.66
CA GLY A 16 -4.99 -7.34 3.39
C GLY A 16 -6.24 -7.00 2.57
N ILE A 17 -6.25 -7.21 1.25
CA ILE A 17 -7.37 -6.78 0.37
C ILE A 17 -8.71 -7.31 0.87
N HIS A 18 -8.83 -8.62 1.12
CA HIS A 18 -10.15 -9.18 1.45
C HIS A 18 -10.63 -8.88 2.88
N SER A 19 -9.73 -8.52 3.80
CA SER A 19 -10.03 -8.43 5.24
C SER A 19 -10.02 -7.01 5.79
N LEU A 20 -9.14 -6.15 5.28
CA LEU A 20 -8.94 -4.79 5.80
C LEU A 20 -9.50 -3.73 4.86
N TYR A 21 -9.38 -3.93 3.55
CA TYR A 21 -9.82 -2.97 2.55
C TYR A 21 -10.32 -3.68 1.30
N PRO A 22 -11.54 -4.24 1.33
CA PRO A 22 -12.14 -4.93 0.20
C PRO A 22 -12.11 -4.09 -1.08
N THR A 23 -11.87 -4.74 -2.22
CA THR A 23 -11.84 -4.06 -3.52
C THR A 23 -13.17 -3.35 -3.80
N GLN A 24 -13.10 -2.11 -4.28
CA GLN A 24 -14.26 -1.40 -4.82
C GLN A 24 -14.41 -1.67 -6.32
N ASN A 25 -13.31 -1.93 -7.02
CA ASN A 25 -13.27 -2.21 -8.44
C ASN A 25 -13.17 -3.72 -8.71
N LEU A 26 -14.30 -4.36 -9.02
CA LEU A 26 -14.38 -5.79 -9.35
C LEU A 26 -13.64 -6.18 -10.64
N THR A 27 -13.18 -5.21 -11.42
CA THR A 27 -12.43 -5.47 -12.66
C THR A 27 -10.91 -5.48 -12.45
N VAL A 28 -10.44 -4.98 -11.31
CA VAL A 28 -9.02 -5.01 -10.93
C VAL A 28 -8.73 -6.32 -10.21
N HIS A 29 -7.76 -7.06 -10.74
CA HIS A 29 -7.24 -8.25 -10.05
C HIS A 29 -6.42 -7.81 -8.84
N ASP A 30 -6.50 -8.54 -7.73
CA ASP A 30 -5.77 -8.24 -6.49
C ASP A 30 -4.24 -8.08 -6.72
N GLU A 31 -3.71 -8.82 -7.69
CA GLU A 31 -2.30 -8.76 -8.10
C GLU A 31 -1.91 -7.47 -8.84
N HIS A 32 -2.86 -6.63 -9.24
CA HIS A 32 -2.61 -5.39 -9.95
C HIS A 32 -3.04 -4.16 -9.16
N ARG A 33 -3.80 -4.34 -8.08
CA ARG A 33 -4.35 -3.24 -7.30
C ARG A 33 -3.30 -2.31 -6.70
N PHE A 34 -2.22 -2.86 -6.15
CA PHE A 34 -1.20 -2.06 -5.48
C PHE A 34 0.11 -2.01 -6.25
N THR A 35 0.61 -0.79 -6.41
CA THR A 35 1.97 -0.49 -6.85
C THR A 35 2.66 0.37 -5.80
N VAL A 36 3.83 -0.06 -5.31
CA VAL A 36 4.65 0.72 -4.36
C VAL A 36 5.93 1.16 -5.06
N VAL A 37 6.13 2.47 -5.15
CA VAL A 37 7.27 3.07 -5.88
C VAL A 37 8.09 3.95 -4.95
N SER A 38 9.41 3.97 -5.13
CA SER A 38 10.28 4.87 -4.37
C SER A 38 10.10 6.29 -4.89
N SER A 39 9.50 7.17 -4.08
CA SER A 39 9.27 8.57 -4.44
C SER A 39 10.42 9.50 -4.05
N SER A 40 11.17 9.15 -3.00
CA SER A 40 12.39 9.86 -2.60
C SER A 40 13.40 8.93 -1.93
N GLU A 41 14.50 9.49 -1.43
CA GLU A 41 15.45 8.76 -0.58
C GLU A 41 14.82 8.24 0.72
N THR A 42 13.76 8.89 1.19
CA THR A 42 13.15 8.65 2.51
C THR A 42 11.70 8.18 2.46
N THR A 43 11.09 8.13 1.28
CA THR A 43 9.68 7.76 1.11
C THR A 43 9.41 6.79 -0.03
N TYR A 44 8.32 6.04 0.10
CA TYR A 44 7.62 5.40 -1.01
C TYR A 44 6.24 6.03 -1.19
N ASP A 45 5.73 5.95 -2.40
CA ASP A 45 4.33 6.23 -2.71
C ASP A 45 3.62 4.90 -2.99
N ILE A 46 2.47 4.73 -2.35
CA ILE A 46 1.56 3.60 -2.55
C ILE A 46 0.44 4.07 -3.48
N HIS A 47 0.38 3.49 -4.67
CA HIS A 47 -0.72 3.65 -5.60
C HIS A 47 -1.70 2.50 -5.43
N ASP A 48 -2.99 2.84 -5.31
CA ASP A 48 -4.10 1.89 -5.26
C ASP A 48 -5.03 2.17 -6.45
N GLU A 49 -5.26 1.18 -7.30
CA GLU A 49 -6.18 1.27 -8.45
C GLU A 49 -7.64 1.50 -8.03
N ASP A 50 -8.02 1.26 -6.77
CA ASP A 50 -9.33 1.68 -6.26
C ASP A 50 -9.38 3.19 -5.98
N TYR A 51 -8.23 3.86 -5.84
CA TYR A 51 -8.10 5.27 -5.46
C TYR A 51 -7.01 5.97 -6.32
N GLU A 52 -7.14 5.86 -7.64
CA GLU A 52 -6.12 6.31 -8.61
C GLU A 52 -5.71 7.79 -8.47
N GLU A 53 -6.61 8.65 -7.97
CA GLU A 53 -6.36 10.09 -7.86
C GLU A 53 -5.40 10.47 -6.73
N GLN A 54 -5.14 9.60 -5.75
CA GLN A 54 -4.35 9.95 -4.57
C GLN A 54 -3.42 8.82 -4.12
N ALA A 55 -2.12 8.99 -4.39
CA ALA A 55 -1.10 8.15 -3.80
C ALA A 55 -0.93 8.44 -2.30
N ILE A 56 -0.70 7.39 -1.51
CA ILE A 56 -0.41 7.51 -0.07
C ILE A 56 1.09 7.36 0.16
N THR A 57 1.73 8.41 0.65
CA THR A 57 3.17 8.41 0.94
C THR A 57 3.47 7.78 2.31
N ILE A 58 4.47 6.91 2.35
CA ILE A 58 4.98 6.25 3.55
C ILE A 58 6.49 6.45 3.71
N ASN A 59 6.95 6.66 4.95
CA ASN A 59 8.38 6.77 5.25
C ASN A 59 9.06 5.38 5.17
N LYS A 60 10.21 5.30 4.49
CA LYS A 60 10.96 4.04 4.34
C LYS A 60 11.36 3.41 5.68
N ASN A 61 11.58 4.21 6.72
CA ASN A 61 11.98 3.69 8.03
C ASN A 61 10.84 2.94 8.74
N LEU A 62 9.57 3.26 8.45
CA LEU A 62 8.44 2.48 8.96
C LEU A 62 8.44 1.07 8.37
N LEU A 63 8.74 0.93 7.08
CA LEU A 63 8.83 -0.38 6.42
C LEU A 63 10.05 -1.21 6.83
N LYS A 64 11.02 -0.61 7.53
CA LYS A 64 12.16 -1.32 8.12
C LYS A 64 11.87 -1.82 9.54
N ASP A 65 10.81 -1.32 10.17
CA ASP A 65 10.41 -1.73 11.51
C ASP A 65 9.59 -3.03 11.42
N PRO A 66 10.07 -4.15 12.00
CA PRO A 66 9.35 -5.42 11.95
C PRO A 66 8.07 -5.44 12.78
N THR A 67 7.86 -4.45 13.65
CA THR A 67 6.65 -4.32 14.48
C THR A 67 5.57 -3.44 13.83
N PHE A 68 5.89 -2.81 12.71
CA PHE A 68 4.98 -1.93 12.00
C PHE A 68 3.96 -2.72 11.17
N ASP A 69 2.68 -2.55 11.48
CA ASP A 69 1.57 -3.14 10.73
C ASP A 69 1.18 -2.22 9.56
N LEU A 70 1.73 -2.51 8.38
CA LEU A 70 1.43 -1.77 7.16
C LEU A 70 -0.05 -1.86 6.75
N GLY A 71 -0.70 -3.00 6.96
CA GLY A 71 -2.08 -3.21 6.54
C GLY A 71 -3.04 -2.31 7.31
N LEU A 72 -2.96 -2.33 8.64
CA LEU A 72 -3.77 -1.46 9.51
C LEU A 72 -3.42 0.01 9.32
N TRP A 73 -2.13 0.33 9.15
CA TRP A 73 -1.70 1.70 8.90
C TRP A 73 -2.29 2.26 7.59
N TYR A 74 -2.34 1.43 6.54
CA TYR A 74 -2.90 1.79 5.24
C TYR A 74 -4.41 1.95 5.32
N GLN A 75 -5.10 0.99 5.95
CA GLN A 75 -6.55 1.03 6.17
C GLN A 75 -6.98 2.36 6.83
N ALA A 76 -6.26 2.81 7.86
CA ALA A 76 -6.56 4.06 8.57
C ALA A 76 -6.39 5.34 7.74
N ARG A 77 -5.90 5.24 6.49
CA ARG A 77 -5.66 6.36 5.56
C ARG A 77 -6.54 6.30 4.32
N LEU A 78 -7.41 5.30 4.22
CA LEU A 78 -8.33 5.20 3.10
C LEU A 78 -9.37 6.33 3.14
N PRO A 79 -9.65 6.96 1.99
CA PRO A 79 -10.70 7.95 1.92
C PRO A 79 -12.06 7.24 2.12
N GLY A 80 -12.77 7.59 3.19
CA GLY A 80 -14.14 7.14 3.42
C GLY A 80 -14.37 6.03 4.45
N ILE A 81 -13.39 5.69 5.28
CA ILE A 81 -13.69 4.97 6.54
C ILE A 81 -14.06 6.02 7.60
N PRO A 82 -15.31 6.06 8.10
CA PRO A 82 -15.74 6.99 9.13
C PRO A 82 -15.03 6.77 10.48
#